data_AF-A0A6H1L7X1-F1
#
_entry.id   AF-A0A6H1L7X1-F1
#
_cell.length_a   1.000
_cell.length_b   1.000
_cell.length_c   1.000
_cell.angle_alpha   90.00
_cell.angle_beta   90.00
_cell.angle_gamma   90.00
#
_symmetry.space_group_name_H-M   'P 1'
#
loop_
_entity.id
_entity.type
_entity.pdbx_description
1 polymer ?
#
loop_
_entity_poly.entity_id
_entity_poly.type
_entity_poly.pdbx_seq_one_letter_code
_entity_poly.pdbx_strand_id
1 'polypeptide(L)' 'MNGRMVLERFPAGGPRGSWPAEEFAQACRLQGQAAEVVMDLASDAFLVIVRAGELVE' A
#
# COMPACT_ATOMS: atom_id res chain seq x y z
N MET A 1 -13.64 3.56 -14.34
CA MET A 1 -13.33 4.25 -13.08
C MET A 1 -12.15 3.51 -12.45
N ASN A 2 -10.92 3.98 -12.67
CA ASN A 2 -9.73 3.35 -12.08
C ASN A 2 -9.64 3.76 -10.61
N GLY A 3 -10.51 3.20 -9.77
CA GLY A 3 -10.49 3.42 -8.34
C GLY A 3 -9.21 2.85 -7.75
N ARG A 4 -8.49 3.67 -6.97
CA ARG A 4 -7.47 3.17 -6.05
C ARG A 4 -8.14 3.02 -4.69
N MET A 5 -8.06 1.85 -4.11
CA MET A 5 -8.54 1.61 -2.75
C MET A 5 -7.34 1.56 -1.82
N VAL A 6 -7.39 2.30 -0.71
CA VAL A 6 -6.40 2.19 0.36
C VAL A 6 -6.73 0.95 1.19
N LEU A 7 -5.76 0.05 1.33
CA LEU A 7 -5.86 -1.12 2.19
C LEU A 7 -5.38 -0.80 3.62
N GLU A 8 -4.25 -0.11 3.75
CA GLU A 8 -3.62 0.17 5.04
C GLU A 8 -2.76 1.45 4.97
N ARG A 9 -2.56 2.10 6.13
CA ARG A 9 -1.74 3.31 6.26
C ARG A 9 -0.66 3.14 7.33
N PHE A 10 0.55 3.54 7.00
CA PHE A 10 1.74 3.48 7.86
C PHE A 10 2.35 4.87 8.05
N PRO A 11 2.80 5.25 9.25
CA PRO A 11 3.52 6.51 9.44
C PRO A 11 4.87 6.49 8.72
N ALA A 12 5.29 7.62 8.15
CA ALA A 12 6.58 7.70 7.44
C ALA A 12 7.80 7.56 8.38
N GLY A 13 7.64 7.87 9.66
CA GLY A 13 8.69 7.82 10.69
C GLY A 13 8.82 6.48 11.42
N GLY A 14 8.65 5.33 10.75
CA GLY A 14 8.76 4.01 11.37
C GLY A 14 10.11 3.75 12.07
N PRO A 15 10.22 2.70 12.92
CA PRO A 15 11.48 2.30 13.55
C PRO A 15 12.61 2.20 12.51
N ARG A 16 13.79 2.74 12.84
CA ARG A 16 14.93 2.75 11.90
C ARG A 16 15.24 1.32 11.43
N GLY A 17 15.29 1.13 10.11
CA GLY A 17 15.57 -0.16 9.48
C GLY A 17 14.32 -1.01 9.18
N SER A 18 13.13 -0.59 9.59
CA SER A 18 11.86 -1.23 9.20
C SER A 18 11.21 -0.52 8.00
N TRP A 19 10.50 -1.30 7.19
CA TRP A 19 9.81 -0.85 5.97
C TRP A 19 8.39 -1.44 5.95
N PRO A 20 7.52 -1.10 6.92
CA PRO A 20 6.30 -1.84 7.18
C PRO A 20 5.28 -1.72 6.04
N ALA A 21 5.25 -0.60 5.32
CA ALA A 21 4.37 -0.43 4.17
C ALA A 21 4.79 -1.33 3.00
N GLU A 22 6.09 -1.44 2.76
CA GLU A 22 6.68 -2.28 1.72
C GLU A 22 6.51 -3.77 2.03
N GLU A 23 6.73 -4.18 3.28
CA GLU A 23 6.51 -5.55 3.74
C GLU A 23 5.04 -5.95 3.59
N PHE A 24 4.11 -5.09 4.01
CA PHE A 24 2.68 -5.34 3.84
C PHE A 24 2.29 -5.41 2.35
N ALA A 25 2.75 -4.47 1.54
CA ALA A 25 2.49 -4.49 0.10
C ALA A 25 3.08 -5.74 -0.59
N GLN A 26 4.24 -6.21 -0.14
CA GLN A 26 4.83 -7.46 -0.61
C GLN A 26 3.96 -8.68 -0.23
N ALA A 27 3.46 -8.73 1.00
CA ALA A 27 2.56 -9.78 1.45
C ALA A 27 1.23 -9.79 0.66
N CYS A 28 0.69 -8.61 0.34
CA CYS A 28 -0.48 -8.46 -0.54
C CYS A 28 -0.20 -9.01 -1.95
N ARG A 29 0.97 -8.71 -2.53
CA ARG A 29 1.36 -9.23 -3.85
C ARG A 29 1.54 -10.74 -3.86
N LEU A 30 2.09 -11.32 -2.79
CA LEU A 30 2.17 -12.78 -2.64
C LEU A 30 0.78 -13.43 -2.56
N GLN A 31 -0.23 -12.69 -2.11
CA GLN A 31 -1.64 -13.11 -2.09
C GLN A 31 -2.39 -12.80 -3.41
N GLY A 32 -1.68 -12.32 -4.44
CA GLY A 32 -2.26 -12.00 -5.75
C GLY A 32 -2.90 -10.61 -5.87
N GLN A 33 -2.77 -9.76 -4.85
CA GLN A 33 -3.27 -8.39 -4.92
C GLN A 33 -2.22 -7.47 -5.56
N ALA A 34 -2.62 -6.68 -6.56
CA ALA A 34 -1.77 -5.67 -7.20
C ALA A 34 -1.56 -4.45 -6.28
N ALA A 35 -0.89 -4.66 -5.14
CA ALA A 35 -0.66 -3.65 -4.12
C ALA A 35 0.52 -2.73 -4.45
N GLU A 36 0.40 -1.46 -4.12
CA GLU A 36 1.42 -0.41 -4.32
C GLU A 36 1.55 0.44 -3.06
N VAL A 37 2.77 0.89 -2.78
CA VAL A 37 3.04 1.86 -1.71
C VAL A 37 3.11 3.25 -2.33
N VAL A 38 2.33 4.18 -1.81
CA VAL A 38 2.32 5.59 -2.22
C VAL A 38 2.56 6.47 -1.00
N MET A 39 3.42 7.48 -1.14
CA MET A 39 3.62 8.46 -0.07
C MET A 39 2.53 9.53 -0.14
N ASP A 40 1.80 9.71 0.95
CA ASP A 40 0.95 10.87 1.21
C ASP A 40 1.76 11.92 1.97
N LEU A 41 2.17 12.96 1.24
CA LEU A 41 2.94 14.07 1.79
C LEU A 41 2.14 14.94 2.76
N ALA A 42 0.80 15.01 2.61
CA ALA A 42 -0.02 15.86 3.46
C ALA A 42 -0.14 15.29 4.89
N SER A 43 -0.21 13.97 5.00
CA SER A 43 -0.34 13.26 6.28
C SER A 43 0.97 12.66 6.77
N ASP A 44 2.08 12.86 6.06
CA ASP A 44 3.39 12.24 6.32
C ASP A 44 3.30 10.72 6.55
N ALA A 45 2.64 10.04 5.62
CA ALA A 45 2.30 8.63 5.73
C ALA A 45 2.50 7.87 4.41
N PHE A 46 2.80 6.58 4.50
CA PHE A 46 2.74 5.66 3.39
C PHE A 46 1.38 4.97 3.36
N LEU A 47 0.77 4.94 2.18
CA LEU A 47 -0.51 4.28 1.90
C LEU A 47 -0.23 3.05 1.07
N VAL A 48 -0.73 1.89 1.50
CA VAL A 48 -0.78 0.71 0.65
C VAL A 48 -2.11 0.72 -0.07
N ILE A 49 -2.07 0.74 -1.40
CA ILE A 49 -3.25 0.81 -2.25
C ILE A 49 -3.33 -0.39 -3.18
N VAL A 50 -4.53 -0.75 -3.62
CA VAL A 50 -4.76 -1.67 -4.73
C VAL A 50 -5.52 -0.96 -5.85
N ARG A 51 -5.26 -1.38 -7.09
CA ARG A 51 -6.04 -0.94 -8.25
C ARG A 51 -7.33 -1.76 -8.35
N ALA A 52 -8.49 -1.10 -8.29
CA ALA A 52 -9.80 -1.74 -8.43
C ALA A 52 -10.11 -2.23 -9.87
N GLY A 53 -9.14 -2.22 -10.79
CA GLY A 53 -9.31 -2.58 -12.20
C GLY A 53 -8.91 -4.02 -12.55
N GLU A 54 -8.44 -4.82 -11.59
CA GLU A 54 -7.91 -6.17 -11.80
C GLU A 54 -8.50 -7.20 -10.82
N LEU A 55 -9.67 -6.91 -10.23
CA LEU A 55 -10.54 -7.98 -9.73
C LEU A 55 -11.16 -8.65 -10.95
N VAL A 56 -10.40 -9.57 -11.57
CA VAL A 56 -10.97 -10.55 -12.49
C VAL A 56 -11.87 -11.46 -11.65
N GLU A 57 -13.15 -11.52 -12.01
CA GLU A 57 -14.12 -12.46 -11.45
C GLU A 57 -13.73 -13.93 -11.71
#